data_AF-A0A2N5ZZ73-F1
#
_entry.id   AF-A0A2N5ZZ73-F1
#
_cell.length_a   1.000
_cell.length_b   1.000
_cell.length_c   1.000
_cell.angle_alpha   90.00
_cell.angle_beta   90.00
_cell.angle_gamma   90.00
#
_symmetry.space_group_name_H-M   'P 1'
#
loop_
_entity.id
_entity.type
_entity.pdbx_description
1 polymer ?
#
loop_
_entity_poly.entity_id
_entity_poly.type
_entity_poly.pdbx_seq_one_letter_code
_entity_poly.pdbx_strand_id
1 'polypeptide(L)'
;MISRRSFLKLTGLGVAAAGAGFGTGSMLTAAPGRRFSMHGFVPDDDRAVADLLRMFRAELPNGAGAPVIDADARWQGVVRNAMKQGTMSASPESGSGRVAVRIQRLGSAVSGDVLVSDDRKRMYNPENDFSMALHNLRGRLQSARANYMISAEYVEEAPLASLLSTGRVLVIEDANGVADRIALDGRSQRLDVRGPQGRTGVSVSNGGVHVHSASCRHELCRKAGTASRVGDVIACAPNRVLLRIEAA
;
A
#
# COMPACT_ATOMS: atom_id res chain seq x y z
N MET A 1 62.12 -45.03 -11.81
CA MET A 1 61.59 -43.99 -12.72
C MET A 1 60.08 -44.07 -12.64
N ILE A 2 59.45 -43.06 -12.05
CA ILE A 2 58.03 -43.11 -11.65
C ILE A 2 57.11 -43.03 -12.87
N SER A 3 56.23 -44.02 -12.93
CA SER A 3 55.34 -44.41 -14.01
C SER A 3 54.08 -43.53 -14.08
N ARG A 4 53.42 -43.53 -15.25
CA ARG A 4 52.23 -42.75 -15.68
C ARG A 4 50.94 -42.92 -14.85
N ARG A 5 51.03 -43.32 -13.58
CA ARG A 5 49.89 -43.56 -12.67
C ARG A 5 49.64 -42.47 -11.61
N SER A 6 50.38 -41.35 -11.62
CA SER A 6 50.21 -40.31 -10.57
C SER A 6 49.85 -38.90 -11.06
N PHE A 7 49.41 -38.73 -12.32
CA PHE A 7 48.96 -37.40 -12.81
C PHE A 7 47.43 -37.23 -12.85
N LEU A 8 46.65 -38.24 -12.46
CA LEU A 8 45.17 -38.24 -12.55
C LEU A 8 44.45 -37.99 -11.20
N LYS A 9 45.08 -37.25 -10.27
CA LYS A 9 44.43 -36.85 -9.01
C LYS A 9 44.09 -35.35 -8.90
N LEU A 10 44.09 -34.59 -10.01
CA LEU A 10 43.85 -33.14 -9.95
C LEU A 10 42.90 -32.57 -11.02
N THR A 11 42.07 -33.41 -11.64
CA THR A 11 40.96 -32.97 -12.51
C THR A 11 39.71 -33.78 -12.17
N GLY A 12 39.18 -33.53 -10.98
CA GLY A 12 37.95 -34.10 -10.47
C GLY A 12 36.88 -33.03 -10.24
N LEU A 13 36.56 -32.24 -11.27
CA LEU A 13 35.34 -31.44 -11.31
C LEU A 13 34.57 -31.85 -12.56
N GLY A 14 33.69 -32.84 -12.34
CA GLY A 14 32.77 -33.33 -13.35
C GLY A 14 31.76 -32.26 -13.74
N VAL A 15 31.56 -32.15 -15.05
CA VAL A 15 30.36 -31.58 -15.66
C VAL A 15 29.17 -32.42 -15.17
N ALA A 16 28.38 -31.88 -14.25
CA ALA A 16 27.08 -32.43 -13.91
C ALA A 16 26.03 -31.82 -14.85
N ALA A 17 25.34 -32.72 -15.55
CA ALA A 17 24.41 -32.45 -16.64
C ALA A 17 23.20 -31.62 -16.19
N ALA A 18 22.75 -30.75 -17.10
CA ALA A 18 21.41 -30.17 -17.08
C ALA A 18 20.38 -31.30 -17.24
N GLY A 19 19.68 -31.61 -16.15
CA GLY A 19 18.58 -32.56 -16.09
C GLY A 19 17.59 -32.08 -15.03
N ALA A 20 16.31 -32.07 -15.39
CA ALA A 20 15.21 -31.49 -14.62
C ALA A 20 15.19 -31.94 -13.14
N GLY A 21 15.20 -30.97 -12.23
CA GLY A 21 15.07 -31.20 -10.79
C GLY A 21 14.90 -29.87 -10.06
N PHE A 22 13.79 -29.73 -9.35
CA PHE A 22 13.42 -28.59 -8.53
C PHE A 22 14.48 -28.27 -7.47
N GLY A 23 14.77 -26.97 -7.25
CA GLY A 23 15.27 -26.49 -5.95
C GLY A 23 16.38 -25.45 -5.99
N THR A 24 16.15 -24.36 -5.24
CA THR A 24 17.14 -23.39 -4.75
C THR A 24 17.53 -22.21 -5.66
N GLY A 25 16.53 -21.56 -6.26
CA GLY A 25 16.55 -20.11 -6.54
C GLY A 25 15.92 -19.31 -5.39
N SER A 26 16.35 -19.54 -4.15
CA SER A 26 16.03 -18.67 -3.02
C SER A 26 17.25 -17.80 -2.76
N MET A 27 17.38 -16.73 -3.54
CA MET A 27 18.31 -15.66 -3.21
C MET A 27 17.54 -14.34 -3.25
N LEU A 28 17.35 -13.82 -2.03
CA LEU A 28 16.85 -12.49 -1.67
C LEU A 28 15.33 -12.30 -1.70
N THR A 29 14.58 -13.15 -1.00
CA THR A 29 13.35 -12.65 -0.36
C THR A 29 13.76 -11.74 0.78
N ALA A 30 13.89 -10.45 0.49
CA ALA A 30 13.95 -9.43 1.53
C ALA A 30 12.77 -9.61 2.48
N ALA A 31 13.01 -9.49 3.78
CA ALA A 31 11.92 -9.44 4.74
C ALA A 31 10.95 -8.33 4.30
N PRO A 32 9.63 -8.58 4.26
CA PRO A 32 8.67 -7.54 3.90
C PRO A 32 8.84 -6.39 4.90
N GLY A 33 9.37 -5.26 4.43
CA GLY A 33 9.54 -4.06 5.24
C GLY A 33 8.18 -3.61 5.78
N ARG A 34 8.17 -3.03 6.98
CA ARG A 34 6.94 -2.65 7.66
C ARG A 34 6.17 -1.58 6.88
N ARG A 35 4.96 -1.90 6.45
CA ARG A 35 3.99 -1.01 5.84
C ARG A 35 2.81 -0.79 6.76
N PHE A 36 2.37 0.46 6.79
CA PHE A 36 1.14 0.87 7.45
C PHE A 36 0.45 1.92 6.60
N SER A 37 -0.86 1.80 6.38
CA SER A 37 -1.63 2.80 5.66
C SER A 37 -3.00 3.03 6.27
N MET A 38 -3.45 4.26 6.12
CA MET A 38 -4.75 4.73 6.58
C MET A 38 -5.41 5.54 5.49
N HIS A 39 -6.59 5.11 5.07
CA HIS A 39 -7.38 5.74 4.01
C HIS A 39 -8.69 6.25 4.60
N GLY A 40 -8.82 7.57 4.71
CA GLY A 40 -10.01 8.21 5.27
C GLY A 40 -10.85 8.92 4.22
N PHE A 41 -12.15 8.68 4.23
CA PHE A 41 -13.15 9.51 3.56
C PHE A 41 -13.63 10.54 4.56
N VAL A 42 -13.20 11.78 4.39
CA VAL A 42 -13.35 12.84 5.38
C VAL A 42 -14.19 14.01 4.85
N PRO A 43 -14.98 14.68 5.70
CA PRO A 43 -15.66 15.92 5.36
C PRO A 43 -14.67 17.03 5.02
N ASP A 44 -15.19 18.11 4.46
CA ASP A 44 -14.42 19.32 4.20
C ASP A 44 -14.12 20.12 5.49
N ASP A 45 -13.46 19.47 6.45
CA ASP A 45 -13.21 19.96 7.81
C ASP A 45 -11.77 19.67 8.28
N ASP A 46 -11.05 20.72 8.65
CA ASP A 46 -9.66 20.67 9.11
C ASP A 46 -9.48 19.74 10.32
N ARG A 47 -10.48 19.68 11.22
CA ARG A 47 -10.39 18.82 12.41
C ARG A 47 -10.45 17.35 12.03
N ALA A 48 -11.39 16.94 11.18
CA ALA A 48 -11.47 15.58 10.68
C ALA A 48 -10.19 15.14 9.96
N VAL A 49 -9.64 16.00 9.09
CA VAL A 49 -8.36 15.76 8.42
C VAL A 49 -7.23 15.58 9.43
N ALA A 50 -7.10 16.51 10.39
CA ALA A 50 -6.02 16.48 11.37
C ALA A 50 -6.13 15.28 12.32
N ASP A 51 -7.34 14.90 12.73
CA ASP A 51 -7.58 13.74 13.61
C ASP A 51 -7.15 12.44 12.94
N LEU A 52 -7.53 12.23 11.68
CA LEU A 52 -7.09 11.08 10.89
C LEU A 52 -5.55 11.02 10.82
N LEU A 53 -4.92 12.14 10.47
CA LEU A 53 -3.46 12.20 10.32
C LEU A 53 -2.71 12.06 11.65
N ARG A 54 -3.24 12.58 12.75
CA ARG A 54 -2.66 12.37 14.09
C ARG A 54 -2.75 10.92 14.52
N MET A 55 -3.84 10.23 14.17
CA MET A 55 -3.98 8.81 14.45
C MET A 55 -3.02 7.98 13.60
N PHE A 56 -2.88 8.31 12.31
CA PHE A 56 -1.85 7.71 11.47
C PHE A 56 -0.44 7.94 12.03
N ARG A 57 -0.12 9.18 12.42
CA ARG A 57 1.18 9.54 13.01
C ARG A 57 1.49 8.75 14.29
N ALA A 58 0.48 8.47 15.13
CA ALA A 58 0.67 7.74 16.38
C ALA A 58 1.15 6.29 16.16
N GLU A 59 0.91 5.73 14.97
CA GLU A 59 1.34 4.37 14.59
C GLU A 59 2.73 4.36 13.92
N LEU A 60 3.30 5.54 13.63
CA LEU A 60 4.61 5.62 12.97
C LEU A 60 5.74 5.27 13.93
N PRO A 61 6.80 4.59 13.44
CA PRO A 61 8.01 4.41 14.23
C PRO A 61 8.68 5.74 14.55
N ASN A 62 9.43 5.75 15.64
CA ASN A 62 10.41 6.80 15.90
C ASN A 62 11.39 6.89 14.72
N GLY A 63 11.68 8.11 14.28
CA GLY A 63 12.57 8.35 13.13
C GLY A 63 11.89 8.30 11.76
N ALA A 64 10.58 8.04 11.66
CA ALA A 64 9.87 8.13 10.38
C ALA A 64 10.15 9.48 9.70
N GLY A 65 10.51 9.44 8.42
CA GLY A 65 10.91 10.62 7.66
C GLY A 65 9.80 11.67 7.54
N ALA A 66 10.19 12.89 7.16
CA ALA A 66 9.22 13.94 6.88
C ALA A 66 8.24 13.50 5.76
N PRO A 67 6.93 13.78 5.90
CA PRO A 67 5.95 13.33 4.92
C PRO A 67 6.15 14.05 3.58
N VAL A 68 6.11 13.29 2.50
CA VAL A 68 5.86 13.83 1.16
C VAL A 68 4.36 14.11 1.05
N ILE A 69 4.00 15.35 0.74
CA ILE A 69 2.61 15.82 0.73
C ILE A 69 2.18 16.09 -0.71
N ASP A 70 1.19 15.33 -1.18
CA ASP A 70 0.50 15.55 -2.45
C ASP A 70 -0.94 15.98 -2.17
N ALA A 71 -1.12 17.30 -2.04
CA ALA A 71 -2.41 17.89 -1.71
C ALA A 71 -2.48 19.35 -2.17
N ASP A 72 -3.71 19.82 -2.41
CA ASP A 72 -3.99 21.24 -2.67
C ASP A 72 -3.43 22.13 -1.56
N ALA A 73 -3.09 23.38 -1.91
CA ALA A 73 -2.47 24.35 -0.99
C ALA A 73 -3.23 24.50 0.34
N ARG A 74 -4.56 24.39 0.31
CA ARG A 74 -5.45 24.42 1.50
C ARG A 74 -5.01 23.42 2.57
N TRP A 75 -4.67 22.20 2.18
CA TRP A 75 -4.44 21.11 3.12
C TRP A 75 -2.99 21.03 3.60
N GLN A 76 -2.04 21.68 2.91
CA GLN A 76 -0.63 21.58 3.27
C GLN A 76 -0.35 22.02 4.71
N GLY A 77 -0.99 23.10 5.18
CA GLY A 77 -0.85 23.58 6.56
C GLY A 77 -1.39 22.58 7.58
N VAL A 78 -2.58 22.03 7.31
CA VAL A 78 -3.23 21.03 8.17
C VAL A 78 -2.38 19.77 8.28
N VAL A 79 -1.90 19.25 7.14
CA VAL A 79 -1.05 18.06 7.10
C VAL A 79 0.25 18.29 7.85
N ARG A 80 0.97 19.40 7.59
CA ARG A 80 2.23 19.70 8.29
C ARG A 80 2.01 19.79 9.79
N ASN A 81 0.96 20.47 10.24
CA ASN A 81 0.70 20.62 11.67
C ASN A 81 0.28 19.31 12.34
N ALA A 82 -0.51 18.47 11.68
CA ALA A 82 -0.89 17.16 12.19
C ALA A 82 0.30 16.19 12.26
N MET A 83 1.23 16.30 11.31
CA MET A 83 2.40 15.42 11.18
C MET A 83 3.66 15.89 11.92
N LYS A 84 3.68 17.12 12.48
CA LYS A 84 4.80 17.60 13.32
C LYS A 84 5.00 16.64 14.50
N GLN A 85 6.23 16.16 14.69
CA GLN A 85 6.63 15.49 15.92
C GLN A 85 6.73 16.54 17.04
N GLY A 86 6.29 16.19 18.25
CA GLY A 86 6.55 17.03 19.42
C GLY A 86 8.07 17.17 19.59
N THR A 87 8.55 18.40 19.79
CA THR A 87 9.94 18.68 20.15
C THR A 87 10.31 17.94 21.42
N MET A 88 10.98 16.78 21.31
CA MET A 88 12.06 16.35 22.20
C MET A 88 12.89 15.23 21.56
N SER A 89 14.19 15.50 21.47
CA SER A 89 15.30 14.61 21.11
C SER A 89 15.49 14.27 19.63
N ALA A 90 16.16 15.20 18.95
CA ALA A 90 16.92 14.92 17.74
C ALA A 90 18.15 14.07 18.09
N SER A 91 18.08 12.77 17.82
CA SER A 91 19.19 12.09 17.16
C SER A 91 18.79 11.89 15.70
N PRO A 92 19.63 12.23 14.72
CA PRO A 92 19.40 11.87 13.33
C PRO A 92 19.74 10.37 13.17
N GLU A 93 19.03 9.52 13.90
CA GLU A 93 18.90 8.15 13.43
C GLU A 93 17.99 8.26 12.21
N SER A 94 18.62 8.15 11.05
CA SER A 94 18.02 8.02 9.74
C SER A 94 16.97 6.90 9.79
N GLY A 95 15.77 7.21 10.28
CA GLY A 95 14.68 6.25 10.29
C GLY A 95 14.33 5.98 8.84
N SER A 96 14.59 4.75 8.45
CA SER A 96 14.61 4.23 7.08
C SER A 96 13.20 4.06 6.51
N GLY A 97 12.30 5.03 6.72
CA GLY A 97 10.88 4.89 6.41
C GLY A 97 10.34 6.11 5.69
N ARG A 98 9.69 5.88 4.55
CA ARG A 98 9.05 6.92 3.74
C ARG A 98 7.60 7.10 4.17
N VAL A 99 7.24 8.34 4.46
CA VAL A 99 5.86 8.73 4.73
C VAL A 99 5.31 9.52 3.53
N ALA A 100 4.13 9.16 3.06
CA ALA A 100 3.41 9.89 2.03
C ALA A 100 1.98 10.20 2.50
N VAL A 101 1.53 11.43 2.26
CA VAL A 101 0.15 11.85 2.51
C VAL A 101 -0.41 12.45 1.23
N ARG A 102 -1.49 11.86 0.73
CA ARG A 102 -2.22 12.33 -0.45
C ARG A 102 -3.62 12.75 -0.06
N ILE A 103 -4.10 13.87 -0.59
CA ILE A 103 -5.46 14.35 -0.36
C ILE A 103 -6.10 14.71 -1.70
N GLN A 104 -7.22 14.06 -2.00
CA GLN A 104 -7.93 14.22 -3.26
C GLN A 104 -9.39 14.61 -2.99
N ARG A 105 -9.89 15.60 -3.73
CA ARG A 105 -11.31 15.96 -3.70
C ARG A 105 -12.12 14.87 -4.41
N LEU A 106 -13.20 14.45 -3.77
CA LEU A 106 -14.18 13.53 -4.34
C LEU A 106 -15.09 14.28 -5.32
N GLY A 107 -15.39 13.65 -6.46
CA GLY A 107 -16.32 14.21 -7.45
C GLY A 107 -17.77 14.34 -6.94
N SER A 108 -18.12 13.67 -5.84
CA SER A 108 -19.42 13.78 -5.18
C SER A 108 -19.28 13.49 -3.68
N ALA A 109 -20.07 14.15 -2.85
CA ALA A 109 -20.09 13.90 -1.41
C ALA A 109 -20.62 12.49 -1.07
N VAL A 110 -19.96 11.79 -0.15
CA VAL A 110 -20.24 10.38 0.18
C VAL A 110 -20.30 10.16 1.69
N SER A 111 -20.64 8.96 2.16
CA SER A 111 -20.55 8.66 3.61
C SER A 111 -19.08 8.57 4.02
N GLY A 112 -18.71 9.23 5.12
CA GLY A 112 -17.36 9.12 5.65
C GLY A 112 -17.09 7.74 6.23
N ASP A 113 -15.84 7.30 6.13
CA ASP A 113 -15.35 6.05 6.71
C ASP A 113 -13.82 6.08 6.76
N VAL A 114 -13.20 5.11 7.42
CA VAL A 114 -11.75 4.91 7.44
C VAL A 114 -11.42 3.44 7.19
N LEU A 115 -10.43 3.20 6.33
CA LEU A 115 -9.76 1.92 6.19
C LEU A 115 -8.37 2.01 6.81
N VAL A 116 -7.95 0.93 7.46
CA VAL A 116 -6.61 0.77 8.01
C VAL A 116 -6.05 -0.55 7.53
N SER A 117 -4.79 -0.55 7.12
CA SER A 117 -4.07 -1.72 6.63
C SER A 117 -2.62 -1.69 7.10
N ASP A 118 -2.10 -2.85 7.46
CA ASP A 118 -0.69 -3.07 7.79
C ASP A 118 -0.27 -4.45 7.29
N ASP A 119 1.02 -4.81 7.35
CA ASP A 119 1.46 -6.12 6.87
C ASP A 119 0.92 -7.30 7.67
N ARG A 120 0.48 -7.07 8.92
CA ARG A 120 0.06 -8.13 9.83
C ARG A 120 -1.38 -8.53 9.56
N LYS A 121 -2.28 -7.55 9.61
CA LYS A 121 -3.73 -7.73 9.51
C LYS A 121 -4.24 -7.47 8.10
N ARG A 122 -3.40 -6.94 7.20
CA ARG A 122 -3.66 -6.67 5.77
C ARG A 122 -4.78 -5.68 5.53
N MET A 123 -5.97 -5.91 6.08
CA MET A 123 -7.07 -4.97 6.19
C MET A 123 -7.74 -5.16 7.56
N TYR A 124 -7.77 -4.10 8.37
CA TYR A 124 -8.38 -4.17 9.69
C TYR A 124 -9.90 -4.35 9.56
N ASN A 125 -10.45 -5.30 10.31
CA ASN A 125 -11.89 -5.43 10.50
C ASN A 125 -12.34 -4.41 11.56
N PRO A 126 -13.20 -3.45 11.23
CA PRO A 126 -13.62 -2.44 12.18
C PRO A 126 -14.28 -2.98 13.44
N GLU A 127 -14.90 -4.15 13.42
CA GLU A 127 -15.58 -4.71 14.60
C GLU A 127 -14.62 -5.30 15.63
N ASN A 128 -13.45 -5.79 15.18
CA ASN A 128 -12.57 -6.62 16.00
C ASN A 128 -11.17 -6.04 16.16
N ASP A 129 -10.71 -5.26 15.18
CA ASP A 129 -9.33 -4.81 15.09
C ASP A 129 -9.14 -3.34 15.47
N PHE A 130 -10.22 -2.57 15.53
CA PHE A 130 -10.13 -1.15 15.81
C PHE A 130 -9.95 -0.91 17.31
N SER A 131 -8.99 -0.04 17.64
CA SER A 131 -8.90 0.52 18.98
C SER A 131 -10.13 1.41 19.26
N MET A 132 -10.41 1.71 20.53
CA MET A 132 -11.47 2.67 20.87
C MET A 132 -11.29 4.03 20.18
N ALA A 133 -10.05 4.48 19.98
CA ALA A 133 -9.75 5.71 19.26
C ALA A 133 -10.17 5.62 17.77
N LEU A 134 -9.88 4.49 17.12
CA LEU A 134 -10.29 4.22 15.74
C LEU A 134 -11.81 4.10 15.60
N HIS A 135 -12.49 3.43 16.52
CA HIS A 135 -13.95 3.38 16.56
C HIS A 135 -14.56 4.79 16.68
N ASN A 136 -14.03 5.61 17.57
CA ASN A 136 -14.51 6.98 17.78
C ASN A 136 -14.28 7.87 16.55
N LEU A 137 -13.11 7.76 15.90
CA LEU A 137 -12.87 8.47 14.63
C LEU A 137 -13.87 8.00 13.58
N ARG A 138 -13.99 6.68 13.38
CA ARG A 138 -14.89 6.10 12.39
C ARG A 138 -16.33 6.57 12.58
N GLY A 139 -16.85 6.53 13.82
CA GLY A 139 -18.19 7.01 14.13
C GLY A 139 -18.41 8.49 13.79
N ARG A 140 -17.40 9.34 14.02
CA ARG A 140 -17.44 10.76 13.61
C ARG A 140 -17.41 10.93 12.09
N LEU A 141 -16.62 10.12 11.38
CA LEU A 141 -16.58 10.18 9.92
C LEU A 141 -17.91 9.70 9.32
N GLN A 142 -18.49 8.63 9.85
CA GLN A 142 -19.75 8.05 9.39
C GLN A 142 -20.97 8.96 9.62
N SER A 143 -20.92 9.87 10.59
CA SER A 143 -21.97 10.86 10.81
C SER A 143 -21.87 12.08 9.88
N ALA A 144 -20.82 12.18 9.07
CA ALA A 144 -20.56 13.29 8.17
C ALA A 144 -20.54 12.85 6.70
N ARG A 145 -20.77 13.82 5.80
CA ARG A 145 -20.53 13.62 4.37
C ARG A 145 -19.08 13.93 4.03
N ALA A 146 -18.38 12.96 3.49
CA ALA A 146 -17.02 13.11 3.03
C ALA A 146 -16.95 13.78 1.66
N ASN A 147 -16.06 14.76 1.54
CA ASN A 147 -15.74 15.49 0.31
C ASN A 147 -14.32 15.20 -0.18
N TYR A 148 -13.50 14.56 0.66
CA TYR A 148 -12.10 14.26 0.37
C TYR A 148 -11.78 12.81 0.69
N MET A 149 -10.88 12.22 -0.09
CA MET A 149 -10.17 10.99 0.25
C MET A 149 -8.74 11.37 0.67
N ILE A 150 -8.35 10.93 1.85
CA ILE A 150 -7.00 11.05 2.37
C ILE A 150 -6.37 9.67 2.37
N SER A 151 -5.18 9.56 1.80
CA SER A 151 -4.34 8.36 1.87
C SER A 151 -3.04 8.73 2.56
N ALA A 152 -2.84 8.21 3.77
CA ALA A 152 -1.59 8.32 4.50
C ALA A 152 -0.90 6.95 4.54
N GLU A 153 0.36 6.89 4.13
CA GLU A 153 1.12 5.65 3.95
C GLU A 153 2.51 5.78 4.55
N TYR A 154 2.93 4.75 5.26
CA TYR A 154 4.28 4.53 5.73
C TYR A 154 4.81 3.24 5.10
N VAL A 155 6.00 3.32 4.54
CA VAL A 155 6.73 2.17 4.01
C VAL A 155 8.14 2.25 4.54
N GLU A 156 8.52 1.28 5.37
CA GLU A 156 9.91 1.01 5.69
C GLU A 156 10.63 0.64 4.39
N GLU A 157 11.76 1.31 4.13
CA GLU A 157 12.50 1.30 2.87
C GLU A 157 12.50 -0.08 2.22
N ALA A 158 11.99 -0.14 1.00
CA ALA A 158 12.15 -1.30 0.17
C ALA A 158 13.66 -1.47 -0.14
N PRO A 159 14.17 -2.71 -0.26
CA PRO A 159 15.56 -2.98 -0.61
C PRO A 159 15.96 -2.24 -1.89
N LEU A 160 17.27 -2.01 -2.08
CA LEU A 160 17.87 -1.39 -3.29
C LEU A 160 17.30 -1.95 -4.62
N ALA A 161 16.79 -3.18 -4.61
CA ALA A 161 16.06 -3.81 -5.72
C ALA A 161 14.87 -2.98 -6.26
N SER A 162 14.15 -2.26 -5.39
CA SER A 162 13.03 -1.38 -5.77
C SER A 162 13.47 -0.21 -6.67
N LEU A 163 14.73 0.24 -6.55
CA LEU A 163 15.29 1.31 -7.39
C LEU A 163 15.71 0.84 -8.78
N LEU A 164 15.92 -0.47 -8.96
CA LEU A 164 16.29 -1.08 -10.24
C LEU A 164 15.06 -1.57 -11.04
N SER A 165 13.89 -1.59 -10.41
CA SER A 165 12.65 -2.01 -11.05
C SER A 165 12.05 -0.92 -11.92
N THR A 166 11.97 -1.22 -13.21
CA THR A 166 11.36 -0.34 -14.23
C THR A 166 9.89 -0.67 -14.49
N GLY A 167 9.41 -1.82 -14.00
CA GLY A 167 8.03 -2.27 -14.14
C GLY A 167 7.10 -1.69 -13.06
N ARG A 168 5.80 -1.71 -13.35
CA ARG A 168 4.75 -1.38 -12.37
C ARG A 168 3.78 -2.55 -12.25
N VAL A 169 3.41 -2.89 -11.03
CA VAL A 169 2.46 -3.96 -10.73
C VAL A 169 1.28 -3.41 -9.94
N LEU A 170 0.06 -3.77 -10.37
CA LEU A 170 -1.13 -3.63 -9.55
C LEU A 170 -1.13 -4.77 -8.53
N VAL A 171 -1.11 -4.42 -7.25
CA VAL A 171 -1.39 -5.32 -6.14
C VAL A 171 -2.85 -5.16 -5.76
N ILE A 172 -3.57 -6.29 -5.80
CA ILE A 172 -4.96 -6.37 -5.39
C ILE A 172 -5.00 -7.05 -4.03
N GLU A 173 -5.49 -6.33 -3.02
CA GLU A 173 -5.67 -6.85 -1.66
C GLU A 173 -7.15 -6.90 -1.31
N ASP A 174 -7.58 -8.04 -0.76
CA ASP A 174 -8.90 -8.22 -0.16
C ASP A 174 -8.78 -8.56 1.34
N ALA A 175 -9.88 -8.94 1.97
CA ALA A 175 -9.89 -9.31 3.39
C ALA A 175 -9.01 -10.53 3.74
N ASN A 176 -8.64 -11.34 2.76
CA ASN A 176 -7.75 -12.49 2.91
C ASN A 176 -6.30 -12.15 2.57
N GLY A 177 -6.03 -10.95 2.04
CA GLY A 177 -4.70 -10.44 1.70
C GLY A 177 -4.48 -10.22 0.23
N VAL A 178 -3.23 -10.36 -0.24
CA VAL A 178 -2.91 -10.19 -1.67
C VAL A 178 -3.62 -11.27 -2.47
N ALA A 179 -4.68 -10.87 -3.15
CA ALA A 179 -5.48 -11.73 -4.02
C ALA A 179 -4.80 -11.91 -5.38
N ASP A 180 -4.15 -10.86 -5.89
CA ASP A 180 -3.48 -10.91 -7.19
C ASP A 180 -2.37 -9.84 -7.33
N ARG A 181 -1.44 -10.09 -8.27
CA ARG A 181 -0.39 -9.17 -8.72
C ARG A 181 -0.38 -9.12 -10.24
N ILE A 182 -0.70 -7.97 -10.81
CA ILE A 182 -0.89 -7.81 -12.26
C ILE A 182 0.08 -6.78 -12.81
N ALA A 183 0.93 -7.18 -13.75
CA ALA A 183 1.82 -6.26 -14.45
C ALA A 183 1.01 -5.26 -15.30
N LEU A 184 1.30 -3.96 -15.16
CA LEU A 184 0.54 -2.88 -15.81
C LEU A 184 0.96 -2.62 -17.26
N ASP A 185 2.14 -3.09 -17.66
CA ASP A 185 2.64 -3.09 -19.05
C ASP A 185 2.05 -4.22 -19.90
N GLY A 186 1.27 -5.12 -19.28
CA GLY A 186 0.63 -6.24 -19.93
C GLY A 186 -0.63 -5.89 -20.74
N ARG A 187 -1.32 -6.95 -21.16
CA ARG A 187 -2.58 -6.84 -21.91
C ARG A 187 -3.69 -6.27 -21.02
N SER A 188 -4.64 -5.58 -21.66
CA SER A 188 -5.83 -5.11 -20.97
C SER A 188 -6.65 -6.29 -20.45
N GLN A 189 -7.11 -6.20 -19.21
CA GLN A 189 -7.89 -7.25 -18.57
C GLN A 189 -8.94 -6.68 -17.63
N ARG A 190 -10.00 -7.47 -17.40
CA ARG A 190 -11.05 -7.17 -16.43
C ARG A 190 -11.18 -8.32 -15.46
N LEU A 191 -11.38 -8.00 -14.20
CA LEU A 191 -11.48 -8.97 -13.12
C LEU A 191 -12.47 -8.48 -12.06
N ASP A 192 -13.06 -9.42 -11.32
CA ASP A 192 -13.97 -9.14 -10.22
C ASP A 192 -13.32 -9.53 -8.90
N VAL A 193 -13.15 -8.56 -8.00
CA VAL A 193 -12.68 -8.79 -6.63
C VAL A 193 -13.89 -8.97 -5.71
N ARG A 194 -13.95 -10.08 -4.98
CA ARG A 194 -15.04 -10.36 -4.03
C ARG A 194 -14.80 -9.65 -2.71
N GLY A 195 -15.87 -9.16 -2.11
CA GLY A 195 -15.86 -8.51 -0.80
C GLY A 195 -17.18 -8.69 -0.05
N PRO A 196 -17.27 -8.25 1.22
CA PRO A 196 -18.44 -8.49 2.06
C PRO A 196 -19.76 -7.90 1.54
N GLN A 197 -19.73 -6.83 0.73
CA GLN A 197 -20.93 -6.24 0.12
C GLN A 197 -21.12 -6.62 -1.35
N GLY A 198 -20.36 -7.60 -1.86
CA GLY A 198 -20.48 -8.10 -3.24
C GLY A 198 -19.18 -7.98 -4.02
N ARG A 199 -19.27 -7.64 -5.31
CA ARG A 199 -18.13 -7.60 -6.23
C ARG A 199 -17.67 -6.17 -6.52
N THR A 200 -16.37 -6.02 -6.74
CA THR A 200 -15.71 -4.81 -7.25
C THR A 200 -15.06 -5.18 -8.59
N GLY A 201 -15.61 -4.67 -9.69
CA GLY A 201 -15.07 -4.91 -11.03
C GLY A 201 -13.93 -3.95 -11.33
N VAL A 202 -12.75 -4.50 -11.61
CA VAL A 202 -11.52 -3.77 -11.89
C VAL A 202 -11.15 -3.98 -13.35
N SER A 203 -10.76 -2.91 -14.03
CA SER A 203 -10.17 -2.94 -15.36
C SER A 203 -8.75 -2.43 -15.30
N VAL A 204 -7.83 -3.22 -15.84
CA VAL A 204 -6.44 -2.84 -16.07
C VAL A 204 -6.27 -2.59 -17.56
N SER A 205 -5.85 -1.39 -17.95
CA SER A 205 -5.65 -1.01 -19.35
C SER A 205 -4.75 0.21 -19.45
N ASN A 206 -3.97 0.32 -20.53
CA ASN A 206 -3.13 1.49 -20.83
C ASN A 206 -2.15 1.88 -19.69
N GLY A 207 -1.57 0.89 -19.00
CA GLY A 207 -0.65 1.17 -17.89
C GLY A 207 -1.32 1.71 -16.63
N GLY A 208 -2.65 1.58 -16.51
CA GLY A 208 -3.43 2.06 -15.38
C GLY A 208 -4.57 1.14 -14.99
N VAL A 209 -5.17 1.45 -13.85
CA VAL A 209 -6.19 0.67 -13.17
C VAL A 209 -7.38 1.57 -12.88
N HIS A 210 -8.56 1.09 -13.20
CA HIS A 210 -9.81 1.77 -12.90
C HIS A 210 -10.84 0.76 -12.40
N VAL A 211 -11.62 1.13 -11.41
CA VAL A 211 -12.78 0.34 -10.99
C VAL A 211 -13.95 0.74 -11.86
N HIS A 212 -14.54 -0.20 -12.60
CA HIS A 212 -15.68 0.07 -13.50
C HIS A 212 -17.03 -0.31 -12.88
N SER A 213 -17.04 -1.16 -11.84
CA SER A 213 -18.26 -1.51 -11.10
C SER A 213 -17.96 -1.74 -9.61
N ALA A 214 -18.92 -1.42 -8.74
CA ALA A 214 -18.79 -1.69 -7.31
C ALA A 214 -20.16 -1.98 -6.72
N SER A 215 -20.27 -3.05 -5.93
CA SER A 215 -21.54 -3.41 -5.27
C SER A 215 -21.85 -2.56 -4.03
N CYS A 216 -20.89 -1.75 -3.57
CA CYS A 216 -21.06 -0.91 -2.40
C CYS A 216 -21.92 0.32 -2.71
N ARG A 217 -22.77 0.73 -1.75
CA ARG A 217 -23.78 1.79 -1.91
C ARG A 217 -23.29 3.08 -2.59
N HIS A 218 -22.04 3.48 -2.35
CA HIS A 218 -21.50 4.78 -2.77
C HIS A 218 -20.54 4.69 -3.96
N GLU A 219 -20.09 3.48 -4.31
CA GLU A 219 -19.21 3.20 -5.46
C GLU A 219 -17.96 4.11 -5.51
N LEU A 220 -17.35 4.37 -4.35
CA LEU A 220 -16.23 5.33 -4.18
C LEU A 220 -15.03 4.99 -5.04
N CYS A 221 -14.66 3.72 -5.01
CA CYS A 221 -13.57 3.19 -5.79
C CYS A 221 -13.78 3.40 -7.30
N ARG A 222 -15.03 3.39 -7.79
CA ARG A 222 -15.36 3.74 -9.19
C ARG A 222 -15.13 5.21 -9.49
N LYS A 223 -15.36 6.08 -8.51
CA LYS A 223 -15.22 7.54 -8.64
C LYS A 223 -13.79 8.05 -8.41
N ALA A 224 -12.87 7.20 -7.94
CA ALA A 224 -11.47 7.54 -7.69
C ALA A 224 -10.67 7.82 -8.99
N GLY A 225 -11.23 7.53 -10.17
CA GLY A 225 -10.55 7.73 -11.44
C GLY A 225 -9.58 6.59 -11.76
N THR A 226 -8.53 6.90 -12.51
CA THR A 226 -7.51 5.92 -12.94
C THR A 226 -6.26 6.08 -12.09
N ALA A 227 -5.88 5.01 -11.39
CA ALA A 227 -4.57 4.88 -10.76
C ALA A 227 -3.55 4.44 -11.83
N SER A 228 -2.39 5.07 -11.89
CA SER A 228 -1.33 4.69 -12.85
C SER A 228 0.08 4.85 -12.31
N ARG A 229 0.29 5.65 -11.27
CA ARG A 229 1.62 5.96 -10.72
C ARG A 229 1.92 5.05 -9.53
N VAL A 230 3.20 4.78 -9.30
CA VAL A 230 3.63 4.04 -8.10
C VAL A 230 3.17 4.78 -6.85
N GLY A 231 2.55 4.04 -5.94
CA GLY A 231 1.90 4.54 -4.73
C GLY A 231 0.48 5.06 -4.94
N ASP A 232 -0.07 5.07 -6.17
CA ASP A 232 -1.50 5.32 -6.34
C ASP A 232 -2.29 4.19 -5.68
N VAL A 233 -3.39 4.58 -5.02
CA VAL A 233 -4.28 3.67 -4.31
C VAL A 233 -5.74 3.96 -4.66
N ILE A 234 -6.51 2.90 -4.90
CA ILE A 234 -7.96 2.93 -4.94
C ILE A 234 -8.48 2.00 -3.84
N ALA A 235 -9.24 2.56 -2.90
CA ALA A 235 -9.78 1.83 -1.75
C ALA A 235 -11.31 1.69 -1.84
N CYS A 236 -11.83 0.51 -1.49
CA CYS A 236 -13.25 0.24 -1.30
C CYS A 236 -13.49 -0.27 0.12
N ALA A 237 -13.74 0.65 1.06
CA ALA A 237 -13.98 0.33 2.47
C ALA A 237 -15.04 -0.76 2.66
N PRO A 238 -16.23 -0.63 2.06
CA PRO A 238 -17.31 -1.57 2.36
C PRO A 238 -17.05 -2.99 1.81
N ASN A 239 -16.31 -3.09 0.70
CA ASN A 239 -15.90 -4.38 0.14
C ASN A 239 -14.55 -4.89 0.69
N ARG A 240 -13.86 -4.13 1.55
CA ARG A 240 -12.51 -4.45 2.05
C ARG A 240 -11.52 -4.75 0.92
N VAL A 241 -11.57 -3.96 -0.16
CA VAL A 241 -10.67 -4.09 -1.32
C VAL A 241 -9.73 -2.90 -1.39
N LEU A 242 -8.44 -3.15 -1.57
CA LEU A 242 -7.41 -2.16 -1.83
C LEU A 242 -6.71 -2.50 -3.15
N LEU A 243 -6.61 -1.52 -4.03
CA LEU A 243 -5.84 -1.60 -5.27
C LEU A 243 -4.67 -0.65 -5.12
N ARG A 244 -3.44 -1.14 -5.25
CA ARG A 244 -2.23 -0.33 -5.09
C ARG A 244 -1.28 -0.58 -6.24
N ILE A 245 -0.62 0.47 -6.70
CA ILE A 245 0.43 0.35 -7.71
C ILE A 245 1.79 0.36 -7.02
N GLU A 246 2.57 -0.69 -7.24
CA GLU A 246 3.93 -0.83 -6.73
C GLU A 246 4.94 -0.84 -7.89
N ALA A 247 6.20 -0.54 -7.58
CA ALA A 247 7.30 -0.92 -8.46
C ALA A 247 7.39 -2.46 -8.48
N ALA A 248 7.66 -3.01 -9.66
CA ALA A 248 7.75 -4.47 -9.87
C ALA A 248 8.90 -5.13 -9.10
#